data_AF-A0A6A7MCF1-F1
#
_entry.id   AF-A0A6A7MCF1-F1
#
_cell.length_a   1.000
_cell.length_b   1.000
_cell.length_c   1.000
_cell.angle_alpha   90.00
_cell.angle_beta   90.00
_cell.angle_gamma   90.00
#
_symmetry.space_group_name_H-M   'P 1'
#
loop_
_entity.id
_entity.type
_entity.pdbx_description
1 polymer ?
#
loop_
_entity_poly.entity_id
_entity_poly.type
_entity_poly.pdbx_seq_one_letter_code
_entity_poly.pdbx_strand_id
1 'polypeptide(L)'
;MGKHVRHLGFLEILLGHEPALAPYQQIYRRLIRKAVADASAVASAEIEAKGPEAGLDDAMGRMVVLAEADDTLDRLSRPELAAIVEGTDDVLDFLSAAPDDVATATEALPSVLPERREDRASFRCIGGRGGIDDAAAVIFAFALRRQGFEAVVGRRGEPDGEQTDDTRRVLPLICYASHPSDAVRRYNRRKLPAEQALQARHAVIDYNVAPAPTLMAGVAGPHDLWVGDIASICRFAAHHALAVEGR
;
A
#
# COMPACT_ATOMS: atom_id res chain seq x y z
N MET A 1 27.94 -39.32 -18.09
CA MET A 1 27.88 -38.39 -16.93
C MET A 1 27.06 -37.17 -17.36
N GLY A 2 25.73 -37.29 -17.30
CA GLY A 2 24.81 -36.21 -17.70
C GLY A 2 24.80 -35.12 -16.65
N LYS A 3 25.23 -33.91 -17.03
CA LYS A 3 25.18 -32.73 -16.17
C LYS A 3 23.71 -32.33 -16.00
N HIS A 4 23.25 -32.33 -14.76
CA HIS A 4 21.89 -31.95 -14.38
C HIS A 4 21.71 -30.45 -14.64
N VAL A 5 21.09 -30.10 -15.77
CA VAL A 5 20.81 -28.69 -16.12
C VAL A 5 19.45 -28.30 -15.54
N ARG A 6 19.44 -27.31 -14.64
CA ARG A 6 18.20 -26.67 -14.12
C ARG A 6 17.56 -25.78 -15.20
N HIS A 7 17.12 -26.38 -16.32
CA HIS A 7 16.51 -25.66 -17.46
C HIS A 7 15.01 -25.91 -17.65
N LEU A 8 14.30 -26.40 -16.65
CA LEU A 8 12.87 -26.70 -16.81
C LEU A 8 11.94 -25.48 -16.72
N GLY A 9 12.30 -24.42 -15.97
CA GLY A 9 11.44 -23.22 -15.89
C GLY A 9 11.35 -22.39 -17.18
N PHE A 10 12.39 -22.41 -18.02
CA PHE A 10 12.37 -21.71 -19.32
C PHE A 10 11.52 -22.43 -20.37
N LEU A 11 11.45 -23.77 -20.29
CA LEU A 11 10.63 -24.56 -21.20
C LEU A 11 9.14 -24.46 -20.88
N GLU A 12 8.76 -24.29 -19.61
CA GLU A 12 7.36 -24.02 -19.22
C GLU A 12 6.87 -22.67 -19.77
N ILE A 13 7.70 -21.62 -19.75
CA ILE A 13 7.37 -20.30 -20.33
C ILE A 13 7.21 -20.36 -21.87
N LEU A 14 7.97 -21.22 -22.56
CA LEU A 14 7.86 -21.40 -24.01
C LEU A 14 6.71 -22.34 -24.42
N LEU A 15 6.23 -23.21 -23.52
CA LEU A 15 5.29 -24.30 -23.84
C LEU A 15 3.94 -24.23 -23.12
N GLY A 16 3.70 -23.29 -22.19
CA GLY A 16 2.41 -23.21 -21.51
C GLY A 16 2.15 -21.91 -20.75
N HIS A 17 1.13 -21.17 -21.20
CA HIS A 17 0.15 -20.31 -20.50
C HIS A 17 0.50 -19.42 -19.28
N GLU A 18 1.71 -19.43 -18.71
CA GLU A 18 2.13 -18.47 -17.69
C GLU A 18 2.95 -17.33 -18.32
N PRO A 19 2.64 -16.06 -18.02
CA PRO A 19 3.45 -14.95 -18.50
C PRO A 19 4.88 -15.11 -17.98
N ALA A 20 5.87 -14.79 -18.82
CA ALA A 20 7.29 -14.93 -18.49
C ALA A 20 7.74 -14.15 -17.23
N LEU A 21 6.88 -13.27 -16.70
CA LEU A 21 7.08 -12.43 -15.54
C LEU A 21 5.78 -12.29 -14.76
N ALA A 22 5.88 -12.29 -13.44
CA ALA A 22 4.76 -11.99 -12.55
C ALA A 22 4.26 -10.53 -12.76
N PRO A 23 2.98 -10.24 -12.49
CA PRO A 23 2.38 -8.91 -12.70
C PRO A 23 3.16 -7.76 -12.06
N TYR A 24 3.58 -7.88 -10.80
CA TYR A 24 4.39 -6.86 -10.14
C TYR A 24 5.75 -6.61 -10.82
N GLN A 25 6.41 -7.64 -11.34
CA GLN A 25 7.69 -7.51 -12.06
C GLN A 25 7.49 -6.81 -13.40
N GLN A 26 6.36 -7.10 -14.04
CA GLN A 26 5.90 -6.47 -15.26
C GLN A 26 5.61 -4.98 -15.08
N ILE A 27 4.94 -4.59 -13.99
CA ILE A 27 4.70 -3.20 -13.60
C ILE A 27 6.02 -2.50 -13.31
N TYR A 28 6.85 -3.07 -12.43
CA TYR A 28 8.17 -2.52 -12.07
C TYR A 28 9.02 -2.14 -13.30
N ARG A 29 9.18 -3.07 -14.25
CA ARG A 29 9.97 -2.85 -15.47
C ARG A 29 9.38 -1.76 -16.38
N ARG A 30 8.05 -1.62 -16.39
CA ARG A 30 7.36 -0.60 -17.19
C ARG A 30 7.52 0.78 -16.55
N LEU A 31 7.42 0.90 -15.22
CA LEU A 31 7.63 2.15 -14.51
C LEU A 31 9.06 2.69 -14.70
N ILE A 32 10.09 1.84 -14.64
CA ILE A 32 11.48 2.21 -14.97
C ILE A 32 11.59 2.83 -16.37
N ARG A 33 10.79 2.33 -17.33
CA ARG A 33 10.75 2.81 -18.71
C ARG A 33 9.73 3.93 -18.92
N LYS A 34 9.12 4.45 -17.85
CA LYS A 34 8.06 5.46 -17.86
C LYS A 34 6.84 5.07 -18.71
N ALA A 35 6.60 3.77 -18.87
CA ALA A 35 5.46 3.22 -19.60
C ALA A 35 4.26 3.06 -18.65
N VAL A 36 3.78 4.18 -18.10
CA VAL A 36 2.74 4.21 -17.07
C VAL A 36 1.43 3.57 -17.55
N ALA A 37 0.96 3.92 -18.76
CA ALA A 37 -0.29 3.36 -19.30
C ALA A 37 -0.26 1.82 -19.37
N ASP A 38 0.86 1.25 -19.80
CA ASP A 38 1.04 -0.20 -19.85
C ASP A 38 1.11 -0.81 -18.44
N ALA A 39 1.70 -0.09 -17.48
CA ALA A 39 1.79 -0.53 -16.09
C ALA A 39 0.39 -0.53 -15.45
N SER A 40 -0.40 0.53 -15.68
CA SER A 40 -1.79 0.62 -15.23
C SER A 40 -2.65 -0.49 -15.80
N ALA A 41 -2.52 -0.80 -17.09
CA ALA A 41 -3.26 -1.90 -17.71
C ALA A 41 -2.97 -3.26 -17.04
N VAL A 42 -1.72 -3.53 -16.67
CA VAL A 42 -1.37 -4.75 -15.94
C VAL A 42 -1.95 -4.75 -14.53
N ALA A 43 -1.90 -3.61 -13.83
CA ALA A 43 -2.47 -3.49 -12.48
C ALA A 43 -4.00 -3.64 -12.48
N SER A 44 -4.69 -3.01 -13.43
CA SER A 44 -6.13 -3.14 -13.64
C SER A 44 -6.54 -4.58 -13.89
N ALA A 45 -5.86 -5.26 -14.83
CA ALA A 45 -6.16 -6.65 -15.15
C ALA A 45 -5.98 -7.59 -13.93
N GLU A 46 -4.97 -7.32 -13.09
CA GLU A 46 -4.75 -8.09 -11.87
C GLU A 46 -5.86 -7.87 -10.83
N ILE A 47 -6.29 -6.62 -10.65
CA ILE A 47 -7.40 -6.25 -9.76
C ILE A 47 -8.72 -6.84 -10.27
N GLU A 48 -8.99 -6.82 -11.57
CA GLU A 48 -10.16 -7.44 -12.17
C GLU A 48 -10.16 -8.96 -11.96
N ALA A 49 -9.01 -9.61 -12.11
CA ALA A 49 -8.90 -11.07 -12.01
C ALA A 49 -8.97 -11.58 -10.56
N LYS A 50 -8.34 -10.90 -9.61
CA LYS A 50 -8.17 -11.38 -8.21
C LYS A 50 -8.98 -10.59 -7.18
N GLY A 51 -9.65 -9.52 -7.61
CA GLY A 51 -10.35 -8.59 -6.74
C GLY A 51 -9.47 -7.46 -6.21
N PRO A 52 -10.07 -6.44 -5.58
CA PRO A 52 -9.42 -5.17 -5.24
C PRO A 52 -8.32 -5.30 -4.18
N GLU A 53 -8.43 -6.25 -3.25
CA GLU A 53 -7.41 -6.45 -2.21
C GLU A 53 -6.24 -7.28 -2.75
N ALA A 54 -6.50 -8.54 -3.09
CA ALA A 54 -5.47 -9.47 -3.53
C ALA A 54 -4.79 -9.02 -4.84
N GLY A 55 -5.53 -8.40 -5.76
CA GLY A 55 -4.97 -7.88 -7.00
C GLY A 55 -4.05 -6.67 -6.76
N LEU A 56 -4.41 -5.78 -5.83
CA LEU A 56 -3.55 -4.65 -5.48
C LEU A 56 -2.25 -5.10 -4.79
N ASP A 57 -2.36 -6.09 -3.89
CA ASP A 57 -1.22 -6.72 -3.23
C ASP A 57 -0.27 -7.37 -4.25
N ASP A 58 -0.79 -8.22 -5.12
CA ASP A 58 0.00 -8.95 -6.12
C ASP A 58 0.54 -8.05 -7.26
N ALA A 59 -0.09 -6.89 -7.51
CA ALA A 59 0.36 -5.89 -8.46
C ALA A 59 1.30 -4.85 -7.81
N MET A 60 0.72 -3.86 -7.13
CA MET A 60 1.44 -2.66 -6.66
C MET A 60 2.22 -2.93 -5.39
N GLY A 61 1.66 -3.73 -4.48
CA GLY A 61 2.29 -4.02 -3.21
C GLY A 61 3.58 -4.82 -3.34
N ARG A 62 3.58 -5.90 -4.11
CA ARG A 62 4.82 -6.64 -4.43
C ARG A 62 5.79 -5.83 -5.29
N MET A 63 5.28 -4.91 -6.12
CA MET A 63 6.11 -4.04 -6.96
C MET A 63 6.95 -3.08 -6.09
N VAL A 64 6.34 -2.43 -5.09
CA VAL A 64 7.07 -1.49 -4.23
C VAL A 64 8.10 -2.20 -3.35
N VAL A 65 7.79 -3.42 -2.87
CA VAL A 65 8.77 -4.27 -2.14
C VAL A 65 9.93 -4.67 -3.03
N LEU A 66 9.67 -5.02 -4.30
CA LEU A 66 10.72 -5.31 -5.28
C LEU A 66 11.59 -4.08 -5.54
N ALA A 67 10.99 -2.90 -5.70
CA ALA A 67 11.72 -1.66 -5.94
C ALA A 67 12.63 -1.30 -4.77
N GLU A 68 12.16 -1.46 -3.54
CA GLU A 68 12.96 -1.24 -2.32
C GLU A 68 14.12 -2.24 -2.22
N ALA A 69 13.88 -3.50 -2.56
CA ALA A 69 14.94 -4.51 -2.58
C ALA A 69 16.05 -4.17 -3.59
N ASP A 70 15.72 -3.63 -4.76
CA ASP A 70 16.71 -3.19 -5.74
C ASP A 70 17.38 -1.85 -5.35
N ASP A 71 16.64 -0.92 -4.71
CA ASP A 71 17.21 0.34 -4.18
C ASP A 71 18.24 0.09 -3.08
N THR A 72 17.94 -0.79 -2.13
CA THR A 72 18.85 -1.16 -1.02
C THR A 72 20.14 -1.84 -1.50
N LEU A 73 20.15 -2.37 -2.72
CA LEU A 73 21.32 -2.96 -3.37
C LEU A 73 22.03 -1.98 -4.32
N ASP A 74 21.67 -0.69 -4.28
CA ASP A 74 22.19 0.38 -5.17
C ASP A 74 22.04 0.05 -6.67
N ARG A 75 20.98 -0.66 -7.04
CA ARG A 75 20.72 -1.05 -8.45
C ARG A 75 19.90 -0.03 -9.21
N LEU A 76 19.22 0.87 -8.51
CA LEU A 76 18.40 1.91 -9.10
C LEU A 76 19.19 3.21 -9.20
N SER A 77 19.26 3.77 -10.40
CA SER A 77 19.72 5.15 -10.56
C SER A 77 18.64 6.12 -10.09
N ARG A 78 19.04 7.34 -9.70
CA ARG A 78 18.10 8.41 -9.31
C ARG A 78 16.93 8.64 -10.28
N PRO A 79 17.12 8.70 -11.61
CA PRO A 79 15.99 8.86 -12.53
C PRO A 79 15.07 7.65 -12.59
N GLU A 80 15.58 6.43 -12.37
CA GLU A 80 14.75 5.22 -12.33
C GLU A 80 13.92 5.17 -11.05
N LEU A 81 14.52 5.52 -9.89
CA LEU A 81 13.80 5.68 -8.64
C LEU A 81 12.69 6.72 -8.78
N ALA A 82 12.99 7.91 -9.32
CA ALA A 82 11.98 8.94 -9.54
C ALA A 82 10.86 8.46 -10.46
N ALA A 83 11.19 7.74 -11.55
CA ALA A 83 10.19 7.17 -12.46
C ALA A 83 9.28 6.14 -11.78
N ILE A 84 9.81 5.33 -10.86
CA ILE A 84 9.00 4.38 -10.07
C ILE A 84 8.06 5.13 -9.13
N VAL A 85 8.56 6.15 -8.42
CA VAL A 85 7.76 6.90 -7.44
C VAL A 85 6.64 7.69 -8.13
N GLU A 86 6.98 8.51 -9.13
CA GLU A 86 6.02 9.29 -9.92
C GLU A 86 5.03 8.37 -10.64
N GLY A 87 5.53 7.33 -11.31
CA GLY A 87 4.69 6.39 -12.03
C GLY A 87 3.78 5.54 -11.12
N THR A 88 4.12 5.37 -9.83
CA THR A 88 3.21 4.73 -8.87
C THR A 88 1.98 5.61 -8.62
N ASP A 89 2.19 6.92 -8.44
CA ASP A 89 1.10 7.89 -8.27
C ASP A 89 0.20 7.90 -9.51
N ASP A 90 0.79 8.01 -10.70
CA ASP A 90 0.05 8.02 -11.97
C ASP A 90 -0.74 6.72 -12.21
N VAL A 91 -0.18 5.56 -11.85
CA VAL A 91 -0.89 4.28 -11.95
C VAL A 91 -2.12 4.27 -11.05
N LEU A 92 -1.98 4.69 -9.79
CA LEU A 92 -3.07 4.68 -8.82
C LEU A 92 -4.14 5.72 -9.15
N ASP A 93 -3.76 6.86 -9.73
CA ASP A 93 -4.69 7.84 -10.29
C ASP A 93 -5.50 7.25 -11.45
N PHE A 94 -4.84 6.52 -12.36
CA PHE A 94 -5.54 5.81 -13.43
C PHE A 94 -6.53 4.77 -12.89
N LEU A 95 -6.13 3.99 -11.88
CA LEU A 95 -7.01 3.01 -11.23
C LEU A 95 -8.18 3.65 -10.49
N SER A 96 -8.03 4.89 -10.00
CA SER A 96 -9.09 5.64 -9.34
C SER A 96 -10.09 6.25 -10.34
N ALA A 97 -9.64 6.52 -11.58
CA ALA A 97 -10.48 7.10 -12.63
C ALA A 97 -11.38 6.08 -13.33
N ALA A 98 -11.09 4.78 -13.21
CA ALA A 98 -11.98 3.73 -13.67
C ALA A 98 -13.21 3.67 -12.73
N PRO A 99 -14.44 3.88 -13.23
CA PRO A 99 -15.63 3.74 -12.40
C PRO A 99 -15.73 2.28 -11.92
N ASP A 100 -15.98 2.09 -10.61
CA ASP A 100 -16.27 0.77 -10.02
C ASP A 100 -17.61 0.24 -10.59
N ASP A 101 -17.59 -0.30 -11.81
CA ASP A 101 -18.75 -0.90 -12.47
C ASP A 101 -18.90 -2.36 -12.05
N VAL A 102 -19.25 -2.58 -10.78
CA VAL A 102 -19.92 -3.79 -10.27
C VAL A 102 -20.61 -3.49 -8.94
N ALA A 103 -21.65 -2.67 -9.01
CA ALA A 103 -22.74 -2.67 -8.04
C ALA A 103 -24.03 -3.10 -8.75
N THR A 104 -24.07 -4.33 -9.25
CA THR A 104 -25.33 -4.92 -9.72
C THR A 104 -26.01 -5.66 -8.57
N ALA A 105 -27.02 -4.99 -8.03
CA ALA A 105 -28.25 -5.55 -7.47
C ALA A 105 -28.13 -6.63 -6.38
N THR A 106 -28.23 -6.20 -5.13
CA THR A 106 -29.14 -6.86 -4.18
C THR A 106 -30.00 -5.78 -3.53
N GLU A 107 -31.26 -5.78 -3.98
CA GLU A 107 -32.50 -5.30 -3.37
C GLU A 107 -32.48 -4.04 -2.48
N ALA A 108 -33.29 -3.07 -2.93
CA ALA A 108 -33.67 -1.89 -2.20
C ALA A 108 -34.37 -2.21 -0.87
N LEU A 109 -33.75 -1.77 0.21
CA LEU A 109 -34.42 -1.32 1.44
C LEU A 109 -34.10 0.17 1.59
N PRO A 110 -35.06 1.03 1.99
CA PRO A 110 -34.77 2.45 2.20
C PRO A 110 -33.94 2.58 3.48
N SER A 111 -32.62 2.48 3.36
CA SER A 111 -31.70 2.69 4.47
C SER A 111 -31.61 4.18 4.76
N VAL A 112 -32.25 4.57 5.85
CA VAL A 112 -31.87 5.59 6.85
C VAL A 112 -30.81 6.60 6.38
N LEU A 113 -31.19 7.89 6.47
CA LEU A 113 -30.39 9.12 6.45
C LEU A 113 -28.85 8.94 6.40
N PRO A 114 -28.10 9.79 5.65
CA PRO A 114 -26.64 9.72 5.61
C PRO A 114 -26.06 10.13 6.97
N GLU A 115 -26.05 9.20 7.93
CA GLU A 115 -25.35 9.36 9.18
C GLU A 115 -23.85 9.25 8.89
N ARG A 116 -23.24 10.43 8.75
CA ARG A 116 -21.87 10.76 9.19
C ARG A 116 -20.72 10.01 8.51
N ARG A 117 -20.53 10.22 7.20
CA ARG A 117 -19.20 10.01 6.58
C ARG A 117 -18.13 10.96 7.15
N GLU A 118 -18.59 12.09 7.68
CA GLU A 118 -17.80 13.21 8.22
C GLU A 118 -17.16 12.91 9.59
N ASP A 119 -17.63 11.91 10.34
CA ASP A 119 -17.23 11.66 11.74
C ASP A 119 -16.26 10.48 11.92
N ARG A 120 -15.87 9.81 10.82
CA ARG A 120 -14.90 8.69 10.86
C ARG A 120 -13.49 9.23 10.93
N ALA A 121 -12.53 8.57 11.56
CA ALA A 121 -11.13 8.96 11.53
C ALA A 121 -10.61 9.06 10.08
N SER A 122 -9.70 10.01 9.84
CA SER A 122 -8.95 10.12 8.58
C SER A 122 -7.53 9.61 8.78
N PHE A 123 -6.89 9.14 7.71
CA PHE A 123 -5.52 8.66 7.74
C PHE A 123 -4.58 9.62 7.04
N ARG A 124 -3.41 9.85 7.63
CA ARG A 124 -2.30 10.52 6.97
C ARG A 124 -1.18 9.52 6.72
N CYS A 125 -1.03 9.09 5.47
CA CYS A 125 -0.01 8.13 5.05
C CYS A 125 1.29 8.85 4.73
N ILE A 126 2.40 8.46 5.36
CA ILE A 126 3.71 9.13 5.24
C ILE A 126 4.79 8.11 4.96
N GLY A 127 5.67 8.36 3.99
CA GLY A 127 6.82 7.50 3.72
C GLY A 127 7.87 7.53 4.84
N GLY A 128 8.37 6.35 5.20
CA GLY A 128 9.21 6.15 6.36
C GLY A 128 10.69 6.54 6.24
N ARG A 129 11.30 6.42 5.06
CA ARG A 129 12.76 6.68 4.85
C ARG A 129 13.09 7.45 3.58
N GLY A 130 12.42 7.18 2.46
CA GLY A 130 12.74 7.75 1.15
C GLY A 130 11.65 7.49 0.11
N GLY A 131 11.96 7.75 -1.16
CA GLY A 131 10.97 7.78 -2.24
C GLY A 131 10.18 6.49 -2.42
N ILE A 132 10.80 5.31 -2.27
CA ILE A 132 10.07 4.04 -2.37
C ILE A 132 9.08 3.86 -1.21
N ASP A 133 9.43 4.28 0.00
CA ASP A 133 8.48 4.31 1.12
C ASP A 133 7.38 5.37 0.90
N ASP A 134 7.67 6.47 0.20
CA ASP A 134 6.64 7.44 -0.22
C ASP A 134 5.66 6.80 -1.20
N ALA A 135 6.15 6.05 -2.20
CA ALA A 135 5.30 5.26 -3.10
C ALA A 135 4.43 4.24 -2.33
N ALA A 136 5.00 3.59 -1.30
CA ALA A 136 4.22 2.72 -0.41
C ALA A 136 3.11 3.49 0.33
N ALA A 137 3.37 4.72 0.76
CA ALA A 137 2.35 5.57 1.39
C ALA A 137 1.21 5.94 0.44
N VAL A 138 1.50 6.18 -0.86
CA VAL A 138 0.46 6.40 -1.88
C VAL A 138 -0.40 5.14 -2.05
N ILE A 139 0.22 3.96 -2.13
CA ILE A 139 -0.49 2.68 -2.24
C ILE A 139 -1.43 2.46 -1.04
N PHE A 140 -0.96 2.73 0.19
CA PHE A 140 -1.81 2.63 1.38
C PHE A 140 -2.96 3.63 1.38
N ALA A 141 -2.70 4.88 0.99
CA ALA A 141 -3.75 5.89 0.89
C ALA A 141 -4.84 5.47 -0.12
N PHE A 142 -4.44 4.94 -1.27
CA PHE A 142 -5.36 4.37 -2.27
C PHE A 142 -6.18 3.21 -1.69
N ALA A 143 -5.54 2.24 -1.04
CA ALA A 143 -6.22 1.08 -0.45
C ALA A 143 -7.23 1.49 0.64
N LEU A 144 -6.86 2.43 1.51
CA LEU A 144 -7.73 2.94 2.57
C LEU A 144 -8.94 3.71 2.01
N ARG A 145 -8.74 4.50 0.94
CA ARG A 145 -9.84 5.19 0.23
C ARG A 145 -10.84 4.21 -0.35
N ARG A 146 -10.36 3.11 -0.96
CA ARG A 146 -11.24 2.04 -1.48
C ARG A 146 -12.03 1.34 -0.38
N GLN A 147 -11.52 1.29 0.85
CA GLN A 147 -12.26 0.80 2.02
C GLN A 147 -13.20 1.85 2.66
N GLY A 148 -13.29 3.05 2.07
CA GLY A 148 -14.21 4.10 2.50
C GLY A 148 -13.69 5.02 3.60
N PHE A 149 -12.38 4.99 3.90
CA PHE A 149 -11.73 5.96 4.78
C PHE A 149 -11.25 7.18 3.98
N GLU A 150 -11.21 8.34 4.62
CA GLU A 150 -10.45 9.45 4.08
C GLU A 150 -8.97 9.21 4.36
N ALA A 151 -8.15 9.20 3.32
CA ALA A 151 -6.71 9.08 3.47
C ALA A 151 -5.99 10.11 2.60
N VAL A 152 -5.00 10.79 3.17
CA VAL A 152 -4.16 11.77 2.47
C VAL A 152 -2.71 11.34 2.57
N VAL A 153 -1.96 11.57 1.48
CA VAL A 153 -0.51 11.34 1.48
C VAL A 153 0.16 12.60 1.99
N GLY A 154 1.00 12.46 3.02
CA GLY A 154 1.75 13.55 3.60
C GLY A 154 3.25 13.37 3.41
N ARG A 155 3.99 14.47 3.30
CA ARG A 155 5.45 14.43 3.33
C ARG A 155 5.98 14.50 4.75
N ARG A 156 7.15 13.91 4.95
CA ARG A 156 7.85 13.89 6.22
C ARG A 156 8.20 15.32 6.67
N GLY A 157 7.63 15.74 7.80
CA GLY A 157 7.92 17.04 8.41
C GLY A 157 7.12 18.22 7.87
N GLU A 158 6.23 18.01 6.90
CA GLU A 158 5.15 18.97 6.64
C GLU A 158 4.12 18.85 7.78
N PRO A 159 3.69 19.95 8.40
CA PRO A 159 2.49 19.93 9.23
C PRO A 159 1.29 19.52 8.36
N ASP A 160 0.20 19.06 8.98
CA ASP A 160 -1.04 18.86 8.24
C ASP A 160 -1.36 20.17 7.50
N GLY A 161 -1.34 20.14 6.17
CA GLY A 161 -1.67 21.30 5.34
C GLY A 161 -3.07 21.79 5.74
N GLU A 162 -3.21 23.11 5.87
CA GLU A 162 -4.41 23.85 6.30
C GLU A 162 -5.55 22.95 6.76
N GLN A 163 -5.57 22.66 8.07
CA GLN A 163 -6.73 22.16 8.78
C GLN A 163 -7.92 23.04 8.39
N THR A 164 -8.69 22.58 7.42
CA THR A 164 -10.08 22.98 7.34
C THR A 164 -10.66 22.46 8.64
N ASP A 165 -11.26 23.37 9.40
CA ASP A 165 -11.84 23.24 10.75
C ASP A 165 -12.69 21.96 10.94
N ASP A 166 -12.03 20.80 10.95
CA ASP A 166 -12.67 19.50 10.97
C ASP A 166 -12.32 18.84 12.29
N THR A 167 -13.34 18.50 13.08
CA THR A 167 -13.23 17.88 14.41
C THR A 167 -12.72 16.43 14.32
N ARG A 168 -12.33 16.01 13.11
CA ARG A 168 -11.97 14.68 12.68
C ARG A 168 -10.56 14.31 13.11
N ARG A 169 -10.44 13.16 13.80
CA ARG A 169 -9.15 12.66 14.26
C ARG A 169 -8.31 12.15 13.07
N VAL A 170 -7.17 12.79 12.84
CA VAL A 170 -6.17 12.37 11.84
C VAL A 170 -5.21 11.35 12.45
N LEU A 171 -5.21 10.14 11.93
CA LEU A 171 -4.36 9.02 12.35
C LEU A 171 -3.11 8.91 11.45
N PRO A 172 -1.89 9.10 11.99
CA PRO A 172 -0.68 8.95 11.20
C PRO A 172 -0.35 7.47 10.93
N LEU A 173 -0.15 7.13 9.66
CA LEU A 173 0.31 5.83 9.19
C LEU A 173 1.67 5.98 8.49
N ILE A 174 2.74 5.58 9.16
CA ILE A 174 4.10 5.63 8.60
C ILE A 174 4.35 4.34 7.83
N CYS A 175 4.55 4.46 6.52
CA CYS A 175 4.57 3.34 5.59
C CYS A 175 6.00 2.96 5.21
N TYR A 176 6.24 1.66 5.07
CA TYR A 176 7.53 1.09 4.72
C TYR A 176 7.39 -0.06 3.73
N ALA A 177 8.24 -0.05 2.70
CA ALA A 177 8.38 -1.15 1.74
C ALA A 177 9.37 -2.24 2.20
N SER A 178 10.12 -1.98 3.29
CA SER A 178 10.98 -2.97 3.96
C SER A 178 11.09 -2.68 5.46
N HIS A 179 11.61 -3.63 6.24
CA HIS A 179 11.69 -3.51 7.69
C HIS A 179 12.55 -2.31 8.15
N PRO A 180 11.99 -1.33 8.89
CA PRO A 180 12.76 -0.21 9.41
C PRO A 180 13.53 -0.58 10.68
N SER A 181 14.66 0.10 10.91
CA SER A 181 15.35 0.03 12.20
C SER A 181 14.60 0.79 13.30
N ASP A 182 14.83 0.43 14.56
CA ASP A 182 14.26 1.15 15.71
C ASP A 182 14.68 2.63 15.78
N ALA A 183 15.84 2.97 15.21
CA ALA A 183 16.27 4.36 15.10
C ALA A 183 15.37 5.14 14.13
N VAL A 184 15.05 4.56 12.96
CA VAL A 184 14.16 5.15 11.96
C VAL A 184 12.75 5.34 12.52
N ARG A 185 12.22 4.34 13.22
CA ARG A 185 10.89 4.42 13.86
C ARG A 185 10.82 5.53 14.91
N ARG A 186 11.81 5.59 15.80
CA ARG A 186 11.91 6.67 16.81
C ARG A 186 12.08 8.04 16.17
N TYR A 187 12.85 8.16 15.09
CA TYR A 187 13.02 9.41 14.36
C TYR A 187 11.69 9.90 13.77
N ASN A 188 10.94 9.02 13.08
CA ASN A 188 9.65 9.40 12.50
C ASN A 188 8.65 9.81 13.57
N ARG A 189 8.56 9.07 14.67
CA ARG A 189 7.66 9.40 15.79
C ARG A 189 7.98 10.75 16.43
N ARG A 190 9.25 11.15 16.50
CA ARG A 190 9.67 12.47 17.02
C ARG A 190 9.34 13.63 16.08
N LYS A 191 9.11 13.37 14.80
CA LYS A 191 8.76 14.39 13.80
C LYS A 191 7.27 14.69 13.74
N LEU A 192 6.44 13.87 14.39
CA LEU A 192 5.02 14.09 14.51
C LEU A 192 4.71 14.98 15.73
N PRO A 193 3.61 15.77 15.67
CA PRO A 193 3.06 16.43 16.85
C PRO A 193 2.80 15.44 17.99
N ALA A 194 2.92 15.87 19.25
CA ALA A 194 2.86 14.98 20.41
C ALA A 194 1.55 14.16 20.49
N GLU A 195 0.42 14.77 20.13
CA GLU A 195 -0.90 14.13 20.11
C GLU A 195 -0.98 13.02 19.04
N GLN A 196 -0.49 13.33 17.84
CA GLN A 196 -0.41 12.38 16.72
C GLN A 196 0.60 11.26 16.97
N ALA A 197 1.72 11.56 17.63
CA ALA A 197 2.78 10.60 17.93
C ALA A 197 2.36 9.45 18.86
N LEU A 198 1.26 9.60 19.62
CA LEU A 198 0.68 8.53 20.44
C LEU A 198 -0.18 7.56 19.63
N GLN A 199 -0.82 8.06 18.57
CA GLN A 199 -1.72 7.31 17.71
C GLN A 199 -1.04 6.81 16.44
N ALA A 200 0.20 7.25 16.18
CA ALA A 200 0.99 6.84 15.04
C ALA A 200 1.22 5.32 15.01
N ARG A 201 1.06 4.76 13.81
CA ARG A 201 1.31 3.34 13.52
C ARG A 201 2.30 3.22 12.37
N HIS A 202 3.12 2.18 12.41
CA HIS A 202 4.12 1.85 11.41
C HIS A 202 3.59 0.66 10.62
N ALA A 203 3.38 0.83 9.32
CA ALA A 203 2.94 -0.21 8.39
C ALA A 203 4.14 -0.69 7.57
N VAL A 204 4.46 -1.98 7.66
CA VAL A 204 5.56 -2.60 6.90
C VAL A 204 4.98 -3.64 5.97
N ILE A 205 5.14 -3.42 4.66
CA ILE A 205 4.73 -4.39 3.66
C ILE A 205 5.74 -5.55 3.66
N ASP A 206 5.30 -6.74 4.06
CA ASP A 206 6.08 -7.97 3.96
C ASP A 206 5.19 -9.17 3.66
N TYR A 207 5.41 -9.77 2.48
CA TYR A 207 4.68 -10.94 1.99
C TYR A 207 5.29 -12.27 2.42
N ASN A 208 6.43 -12.27 3.11
CA ASN A 208 7.05 -13.48 3.67
C ASN A 208 6.52 -13.80 5.07
N VAL A 209 5.75 -12.89 5.67
CA VAL A 209 5.07 -13.13 6.94
C VAL A 209 3.79 -13.90 6.65
N ALA A 210 3.55 -15.00 7.37
CA ALA A 210 2.28 -15.72 7.27
C ALA A 210 1.12 -14.75 7.55
N PRO A 211 0.03 -14.76 6.76
CA PRO A 211 -1.09 -13.86 6.99
C PRO A 211 -1.56 -14.01 8.43
N ALA A 212 -1.50 -12.92 9.19
CA ALA A 212 -1.88 -12.95 10.60
C ALA A 212 -3.34 -13.42 10.68
N PRO A 213 -3.67 -14.44 11.49
CA PRO A 213 -5.05 -14.85 11.64
C PRO A 213 -5.88 -13.67 12.13
N THR A 214 -7.09 -13.54 11.60
CA THR A 214 -8.05 -12.44 11.78
C THR A 214 -8.38 -12.12 13.26
N LEU A 215 -7.93 -12.96 14.19
CA LEU A 215 -8.21 -12.89 15.63
C LEU A 215 -7.00 -12.53 16.52
N MET A 216 -5.81 -12.29 15.97
CA MET A 216 -4.65 -11.97 16.80
C MET A 216 -4.36 -10.47 16.85
N ALA A 217 -5.05 -9.81 17.79
CA ALA A 217 -4.46 -8.70 18.52
C ALA A 217 -3.12 -9.20 19.14
N GLY A 218 -1.99 -8.77 18.57
CA GLY A 218 -0.67 -8.99 19.15
C GLY A 218 0.11 -10.16 18.59
N VAL A 219 0.59 -10.03 17.35
CA VAL A 219 1.88 -10.65 17.00
C VAL A 219 2.96 -9.86 17.75
N ALA A 220 3.88 -10.57 18.41
CA ALA A 220 4.91 -10.03 19.28
C ALA A 220 5.82 -9.03 18.53
N GLY A 221 5.42 -7.77 18.60
CA GLY A 221 6.11 -6.58 18.13
C GLY A 221 5.62 -5.41 18.98
N PRO A 222 6.34 -4.28 18.99
CA PRO A 222 5.86 -3.09 19.68
C PRO A 222 4.47 -2.73 19.12
N HIS A 223 3.50 -2.44 19.99
CA HIS A 223 2.05 -2.30 19.66
C HIS A 223 1.73 -1.30 18.53
N ASP A 224 2.71 -0.51 18.10
CA ASP A 224 2.63 0.48 17.04
C ASP A 224 3.18 0.00 15.69
N LEU A 225 3.54 -1.28 15.54
CA LEU A 225 4.07 -1.88 14.30
C LEU A 225 3.10 -2.93 13.74
N TRP A 226 2.69 -2.75 12.49
CA TRP A 226 1.88 -3.69 11.70
C TRP A 226 2.72 -4.20 10.53
N VAL A 227 2.79 -5.52 10.37
CA VAL A 227 3.57 -6.18 9.33
C VAL A 227 2.67 -7.16 8.60
N GLY A 228 2.70 -7.17 7.27
CA GLY A 228 1.94 -8.08 6.44
C GLY A 228 1.71 -7.54 5.02
N ASP A 229 0.72 -8.11 4.33
CA ASP A 229 0.20 -7.55 3.09
C ASP A 229 -0.60 -6.26 3.33
N ILE A 230 -0.86 -5.50 2.26
CA ILE A 230 -1.56 -4.22 2.32
C ILE A 230 -2.98 -4.44 2.86
N ALA A 231 -3.68 -5.47 2.37
CA ALA A 231 -5.05 -5.75 2.79
C ALA A 231 -5.17 -5.96 4.31
N SER A 232 -4.26 -6.75 4.90
CA SER A 232 -4.22 -7.03 6.33
C SER A 232 -3.88 -5.79 7.15
N ILE A 233 -2.92 -5.00 6.69
CA ILE A 233 -2.56 -3.74 7.34
C ILE A 233 -3.72 -2.74 7.29
N CYS A 234 -4.42 -2.62 6.16
CA CYS A 234 -5.61 -1.77 6.05
C CYS A 234 -6.74 -2.23 6.96
N ARG A 235 -6.95 -3.55 7.14
CA ARG A 235 -7.89 -4.08 8.15
C ARG A 235 -7.48 -3.69 9.57
N PHE A 236 -6.19 -3.80 9.92
CA PHE A 236 -5.70 -3.34 11.23
C PHE A 236 -5.90 -1.83 11.42
N ALA A 237 -5.67 -1.04 10.37
CA ALA A 237 -5.94 0.39 10.37
C ALA A 237 -7.42 0.68 10.64
N ALA A 238 -8.33 0.00 9.94
CA ALA A 238 -9.77 0.14 10.14
C ALA A 238 -10.21 -0.19 11.58
N HIS A 239 -9.72 -1.29 12.15
CA HIS A 239 -9.99 -1.64 13.54
C HIS A 239 -9.43 -0.61 14.52
N HIS A 240 -8.24 -0.08 14.24
CA HIS A 240 -7.63 0.96 15.06
C HIS A 240 -8.44 2.26 15.03
N ALA A 241 -8.93 2.68 13.87
CA ALA A 241 -9.80 3.84 13.72
C ALA A 241 -11.05 3.73 14.60
N LEU A 242 -11.76 2.59 14.52
CA LEU A 242 -12.94 2.33 15.35
C LEU A 242 -12.61 2.33 16.86
N ALA A 243 -11.47 1.77 17.27
CA ALA A 243 -11.04 1.74 18.66
C ALA A 243 -10.57 3.10 19.20
N VAL A 244 -10.25 4.04 18.32
CA VAL A 244 -9.94 5.43 18.68
C VAL A 244 -11.23 6.25 18.71
N GLU A 245 -12.15 6.10 17.75
CA GLU A 245 -13.45 6.79 17.74
C GLU A 245 -14.32 6.50 18.98
N GLY A 246 -14.29 5.26 19.48
CA GLY A 246 -15.04 4.87 20.68
C GLY A 246 -14.51 5.41 22.02
N ARG A 247 -13.45 6.23 22.01
CA ARG A 247 -12.81 6.83 23.20
C ARG A 247 -12.89 8.35 23.18
#